data_AF-A0A945F1K6-F1
#
_entry.id   AF-A0A945F1K6-F1
#
_cell.length_a   1.000
_cell.length_b   1.000
_cell.length_c   1.000
_cell.angle_alpha   90.00
_cell.angle_beta   90.00
_cell.angle_gamma   90.00
#
_symmetry.space_group_name_H-M   'P 1'
#
loop_
_entity.id
_entity.type
_entity.pdbx_description
1 polymer ?
#
loop_
_entity_poly.entity_id
_entity_poly.type
_entity_poly.pdbx_seq_one_letter_code
_entity_poly.pdbx_strand_id
1 'polypeptide(L)'
;LLLEAQEKFPDKTLYVVPVGINYSHHQLPWQEVHIVYGKPILVGDFLQAFNENRSATINQLRANLEYEMKACLWLPENDEQYVQKKKYINLANTKLGFTKLKEQLALDPKQLKTIENKGSVGPFWINLLSLPNILPLVGIRRVLKLFPDIVFHNSIKYIVGLFVFVIWWKILIFSGAYFYGIPTGVSLFIGSLFFLYLRQVLISKYKSN
;
A
#
# COMPACT_ATOMS: atom_id res chain seq x y z
N LEU A 1 22.42 11.94 -15.79
CA LEU A 1 21.09 12.58 -15.93
C LEU A 1 20.94 13.84 -15.09
N LEU A 2 20.89 13.79 -13.76
CA LEU A 2 20.55 14.99 -12.96
C LEU A 2 21.75 15.96 -12.75
N LEU A 3 22.96 15.43 -12.54
CA LEU A 3 24.21 16.22 -12.54
C LEU A 3 24.48 16.84 -13.92
N GLU A 4 24.24 16.09 -15.00
CA GLU A 4 24.35 16.59 -16.38
C GLU A 4 23.30 17.68 -16.68
N ALA A 5 22.10 17.58 -16.11
CA ALA A 5 21.10 18.64 -16.23
C ALA A 5 21.56 19.92 -15.51
N GLN A 6 22.19 19.78 -14.34
CA GLN A 6 22.76 20.91 -13.60
C GLN A 6 23.93 21.55 -14.37
N GLU A 7 24.77 20.74 -15.05
CA GLU A 7 25.86 21.21 -15.93
C GLU A 7 25.32 22.00 -17.14
N LYS A 8 24.21 21.56 -17.74
CA LYS A 8 23.58 22.24 -18.88
C LYS A 8 22.82 23.51 -18.52
N PHE A 9 22.33 23.62 -17.28
CA PHE A 9 21.53 24.74 -16.80
C PHE A 9 22.13 25.31 -15.50
N PRO A 10 23.31 25.97 -15.56
CA PRO A 10 24.02 26.46 -14.37
C PRO A 10 23.21 27.50 -13.58
N ASP A 11 22.36 28.28 -14.25
CA ASP A 11 21.52 29.31 -13.63
C ASP A 11 20.28 28.74 -12.90
N LYS A 12 20.07 27.41 -12.97
CA LYS A 12 18.93 26.74 -12.32
C LYS A 12 19.42 25.93 -11.13
N THR A 13 18.87 26.23 -9.96
CA THR A 13 19.14 25.45 -8.75
C THR A 13 18.34 24.14 -8.79
N LEU A 14 19.01 23.01 -8.99
CA LEU A 14 18.38 21.69 -8.95
C LEU A 14 18.57 21.02 -7.59
N TYR A 15 17.49 20.38 -7.14
CA TYR A 15 17.49 19.58 -5.93
C TYR A 15 17.07 18.15 -6.23
N VAL A 16 17.66 17.21 -5.50
CA VAL A 16 17.13 15.85 -5.37
C VAL A 16 16.44 15.76 -4.02
N VAL A 17 15.15 15.43 -4.03
CA VAL A 17 14.37 15.27 -2.79
C VAL A 17 14.27 13.79 -2.44
N PRO A 18 14.86 13.33 -1.33
CA PRO A 18 14.67 11.98 -0.83
C PRO A 18 13.22 11.80 -0.37
N VAL A 19 12.60 10.68 -0.77
CA VAL A 19 11.22 10.37 -0.40
C VAL A 19 11.13 8.94 0.14
N GLY A 20 10.57 8.78 1.33
CA GLY A 20 10.21 7.50 1.91
C GLY A 20 8.72 7.25 1.79
N ILE A 21 8.34 6.06 1.33
CA ILE A 21 6.94 5.64 1.24
C ILE A 21 6.73 4.49 2.22
N ASN A 22 5.90 4.73 3.24
CA ASN A 22 5.69 3.78 4.32
C ASN A 22 4.22 3.33 4.33
N TYR A 23 3.99 2.03 4.16
CA TYR A 23 2.66 1.45 4.13
C TYR A 23 2.34 0.75 5.45
N SER A 24 1.14 0.97 6.02
CA SER A 24 0.65 0.08 7.06
C SER A 24 0.44 -1.34 6.52
N HIS A 25 -0.06 -1.47 5.28
CA HIS A 25 -0.03 -2.71 4.49
C HIS A 25 -0.22 -2.40 2.99
N HIS A 26 0.73 -2.83 2.15
CA HIS A 26 0.78 -2.44 0.72
C HIS A 26 -0.19 -3.18 -0.22
N GLN A 27 -0.97 -4.14 0.26
CA GLN A 27 -1.90 -4.97 -0.56
C GLN A 27 -3.34 -4.94 -0.08
N LEU A 28 -3.57 -4.37 1.11
CA LEU A 28 -4.89 -4.27 1.68
C LEU A 28 -5.49 -2.90 1.35
N PRO A 29 -6.79 -2.85 1.02
CA PRO A 29 -7.51 -1.58 0.95
C PRO A 29 -7.61 -0.92 2.32
N TRP A 30 -7.84 0.39 2.32
CA TRP A 30 -8.11 1.20 3.52
C TRP A 30 -7.01 1.16 4.56
N GLN A 31 -5.78 1.12 4.06
CA GLN A 31 -4.56 1.17 4.83
C GLN A 31 -3.98 2.58 4.78
N GLU A 32 -3.13 2.89 5.75
CA GLU A 32 -2.47 4.19 5.82
C GLU A 32 -1.15 4.16 5.04
N VAL A 33 -0.88 5.26 4.34
CA VAL A 33 0.38 5.50 3.62
C VAL A 33 0.96 6.82 4.11
N HIS A 34 2.21 6.77 4.58
CA HIS A 34 2.96 7.95 4.99
C HIS A 34 4.01 8.21 3.92
N ILE A 35 3.86 9.34 3.23
CA ILE A 35 4.85 9.87 2.29
C ILE A 35 5.67 10.90 3.07
N VAL A 36 6.97 10.64 3.20
CA VAL A 36 7.88 11.45 4.00
C VAL A 36 8.93 12.04 3.08
N TYR A 37 9.01 13.36 3.06
CA TYR A 37 10.02 14.11 2.31
C TYR A 37 11.19 14.41 3.25
N GLY A 38 12.38 13.95 2.89
CA GLY A 38 13.60 14.22 3.65
C GLY A 38 14.24 15.54 3.23
N LYS A 39 15.49 15.75 3.64
CA LYS A 39 16.22 16.98 3.34
C LYS A 39 16.59 17.03 1.86
N PRO A 40 16.18 18.08 1.11
CA PRO A 40 16.60 18.24 -0.28
C PRO A 40 18.12 18.33 -0.38
N ILE A 41 18.69 17.60 -1.33
CA ILE A 41 20.12 17.60 -1.65
C ILE A 41 20.34 18.55 -2.81
N LEU A 42 21.15 19.59 -2.59
CA LEU A 42 21.51 20.54 -3.63
C LEU A 42 22.50 19.88 -4.60
N VAL A 43 22.17 19.86 -5.89
CA VAL A 43 22.95 19.16 -6.91
C VAL A 43 24.21 19.94 -7.28
N GLY A 44 24.13 21.27 -7.20
CA GLY A 44 25.25 22.19 -7.46
C GLY A 44 26.50 21.86 -6.64
N ASP A 45 26.32 21.41 -5.38
CA ASP A 45 27.43 21.07 -4.46
C ASP A 45 28.33 19.94 -4.98
N PHE A 46 27.83 19.15 -5.94
CA PHE A 46 28.55 18.01 -6.52
C PHE A 46 29.19 18.32 -7.88
N LEU A 47 28.95 19.49 -8.48
CA LEU A 47 29.43 19.80 -9.84
C LEU A 47 30.96 19.79 -9.97
N GLN A 48 31.67 20.34 -8.98
CA GLN A 48 33.13 20.38 -9.01
C GLN A 48 33.72 18.97 -9.03
N ALA A 49 33.30 18.12 -8.08
CA ALA A 49 33.70 16.72 -8.01
C ALA A 49 33.27 15.93 -9.26
N PHE A 50 32.13 16.27 -9.87
CA PHE A 50 31.64 15.63 -11.09
C PHE A 50 32.56 15.89 -12.29
N ASN A 51 33.09 17.10 -12.42
CA ASN A 51 34.04 17.45 -13.48
C ASN A 51 35.39 16.74 -13.33
N GLU A 52 35.82 16.49 -12.09
CA GLU A 52 37.07 15.76 -11.79
C GLU A 52 36.90 14.25 -11.97
N ASN A 53 35.83 13.66 -11.43
CA ASN A 53 35.54 12.24 -11.54
C ASN A 53 34.03 11.98 -11.54
N ARG A 54 33.46 11.86 -12.74
CA ARG A 54 32.03 11.66 -12.97
C ARG A 54 31.47 10.44 -12.22
N SER A 55 32.14 9.30 -12.35
CA SER A 55 31.68 8.02 -11.79
C SER A 55 31.70 8.02 -10.26
N ALA A 56 32.78 8.52 -9.66
CA ALA A 56 32.90 8.59 -8.20
C ALA A 56 31.81 9.50 -7.61
N THR A 57 31.58 10.66 -8.24
CA THR A 57 30.61 11.64 -7.78
C THR A 57 29.16 11.14 -7.90
N ILE A 58 28.82 10.44 -8.99
CA ILE A 58 27.51 9.79 -9.13
C ILE A 58 27.28 8.79 -7.98
N ASN A 59 28.28 7.98 -7.67
CA ASN A 59 28.19 7.02 -6.58
C ASN A 59 28.05 7.70 -5.21
N GLN A 60 28.76 8.80 -4.99
CA GLN A 60 28.64 9.60 -3.77
C GLN A 60 27.25 10.21 -3.63
N LEU A 61 26.72 10.85 -4.69
CA LEU A 61 25.37 11.41 -4.69
C LEU A 61 24.33 10.31 -4.43
N ARG A 62 24.49 9.14 -5.06
CA ARG A 62 23.62 7.98 -4.83
C ARG A 62 23.66 7.51 -3.38
N ALA A 63 24.85 7.42 -2.78
CA ALA A 63 25.01 7.01 -1.38
C ALA A 63 24.38 8.02 -0.42
N ASN A 64 24.54 9.32 -0.68
CA ASN A 64 23.90 10.38 0.10
C ASN A 64 22.38 10.31 -0.01
N LEU A 65 21.86 10.15 -1.23
CA LEU A 65 20.43 9.96 -1.46
C LEU A 65 19.89 8.73 -0.74
N GLU A 66 20.60 7.60 -0.80
CA GLU A 66 20.24 6.37 -0.10
C GLU A 66 20.14 6.59 1.42
N TYR A 67 21.13 7.25 2.01
CA TYR A 67 21.15 7.58 3.43
C TYR A 67 19.93 8.41 3.84
N GLU A 68 19.64 9.49 3.10
CA GLU A 68 18.49 10.35 3.38
C GLU A 68 17.14 9.65 3.13
N MET A 69 17.06 8.80 2.11
CA MET A 69 15.86 7.99 1.85
C MET A 69 15.60 6.99 2.98
N LYS A 70 16.65 6.33 3.52
CA LYS A 70 16.54 5.46 4.69
C LYS A 70 16.06 6.23 5.92
N ALA A 71 16.49 7.47 6.10
CA ALA A 71 15.97 8.34 7.17
C ALA A 71 14.46 8.60 7.04
N CYS A 72 13.88 8.49 5.85
CA CYS A 72 12.45 8.66 5.59
C CYS A 72 11.62 7.36 5.76
N LEU A 73 12.23 6.25 6.16
CA LEU A 73 11.56 4.97 6.37
C LEU A 73 11.40 4.63 7.86
N TRP A 74 10.32 3.92 8.21
CA TRP A 74 10.13 3.35 9.54
C TRP A 74 11.12 2.22 9.82
N LEU A 75 11.28 1.31 8.86
CA LEU A 75 12.20 0.18 8.92
C LEU A 75 13.08 0.19 7.67
N PRO A 76 14.21 0.94 7.70
CA PRO A 76 15.08 1.09 6.53
C PRO A 76 15.90 -0.18 6.22
N GLU A 77 16.23 -0.98 7.25
CA GLU A 77 17.09 -2.13 7.10
C GLU A 77 16.28 -3.43 7.09
N ASN A 78 16.63 -4.33 6.17
CA ASN A 78 16.08 -5.69 6.11
C ASN A 78 16.96 -6.65 6.94
N ASP A 79 17.05 -6.37 8.24
CA ASP A 79 17.80 -7.18 9.20
C ASP A 79 17.01 -8.42 9.67
N GLU A 80 17.63 -9.28 10.48
CA GLU A 80 16.96 -10.48 11.04
C GLU A 80 15.72 -10.14 11.88
N GLN A 81 15.69 -8.93 12.46
CA GLN A 81 14.58 -8.45 13.29
C GLN A 81 13.45 -7.82 12.46
N TYR A 82 13.66 -7.58 11.17
CA TYR A 82 12.73 -6.88 10.29
C TYR A 82 11.33 -7.51 10.33
N VAL A 83 11.26 -8.85 10.23
CA VAL A 83 9.99 -9.59 10.25
C VAL A 83 9.25 -9.38 11.58
N GLN A 84 9.95 -9.28 12.70
CA GLN A 84 9.34 -9.04 14.00
C GLN A 84 8.91 -7.59 14.16
N LYS A 85 9.76 -6.63 13.78
CA LYS A 85 9.46 -5.20 13.84
C LYS A 85 8.29 -4.82 12.93
N LYS A 86 8.17 -5.45 11.76
CA LYS A 86 7.08 -5.25 10.80
C LYS A 86 5.69 -5.54 11.38
N LYS A 87 5.57 -6.44 12.36
CA LYS A 87 4.28 -6.75 13.02
C LYS A 87 3.68 -5.56 13.78
N TYR A 88 4.53 -4.61 14.20
CA TYR A 88 4.10 -3.38 14.86
C TYR A 88 3.69 -2.29 13.84
N ILE A 89 3.99 -2.45 12.55
CA ILE A 89 3.50 -1.56 11.50
C ILE A 89 2.10 -2.03 11.10
N ASN A 90 1.10 -1.38 11.67
CA ASN A 90 -0.31 -1.67 11.44
C ASN A 90 -1.16 -0.40 11.59
N LEU A 91 -2.40 -0.48 11.09
CA LEU A 91 -3.34 0.65 11.05
C LEU A 91 -3.61 1.31 12.42
N ALA A 92 -3.42 0.60 13.54
CA ALA A 92 -3.61 1.20 14.86
C ALA A 92 -2.40 2.07 15.26
N ASN A 93 -1.19 1.62 14.96
CA ASN A 93 0.04 2.31 15.34
C ASN A 93 0.45 3.39 14.32
N THR A 94 0.11 3.25 13.04
CA THR A 94 0.45 4.27 12.01
C THR A 94 -0.22 5.62 12.26
N LYS A 95 -1.37 5.61 12.94
CA LYS A 95 -2.06 6.82 13.42
C LYS A 95 -1.24 7.67 14.39
N LEU A 96 -0.17 7.13 14.98
CA LEU A 96 0.75 7.90 15.83
C LEU A 96 1.57 8.92 15.05
N GLY A 97 1.58 8.84 13.71
CA GLY A 97 2.41 9.69 12.85
C GLY A 97 3.79 9.09 12.60
N PHE A 98 4.51 9.64 11.62
CA PHE A 98 5.78 9.08 11.17
C PHE A 98 6.85 9.08 12.28
N THR A 99 7.12 10.26 12.86
CA THR A 99 8.22 10.47 13.81
C THR A 99 8.06 9.61 15.06
N LYS A 100 6.87 9.65 15.69
CA LYS A 100 6.59 8.92 16.92
C LYS A 100 6.64 7.41 16.73
N LEU A 101 6.07 6.90 15.63
CA LEU A 101 6.13 5.48 15.33
C LEU A 101 7.57 5.02 15.05
N LYS A 102 8.35 5.81 14.30
CA LYS A 102 9.75 5.52 14.02
C LYS A 102 10.58 5.42 15.30
N GLU A 103 10.39 6.38 16.21
CA GLU A 103 11.07 6.41 17.50
C GLU A 103 10.70 5.19 18.37
N GLN A 104 9.41 4.86 18.48
CA GLN A 104 8.97 3.69 19.26
C GLN A 104 9.44 2.36 18.66
N LEU A 105 9.52 2.25 17.34
CA LEU A 105 10.10 1.08 16.67
C LEU A 105 11.61 0.92 16.95
N ALA A 106 12.31 2.00 17.26
CA ALA A 106 13.73 1.98 17.57
C ALA A 106 14.00 1.73 19.07
N LEU A 107 13.23 2.36 19.97
CA LEU A 107 13.50 2.34 21.41
C LEU A 107 12.80 1.18 22.14
N ASP A 108 11.49 1.02 21.96
CA ASP A 108 10.72 0.00 22.68
C ASP A 108 9.47 -0.45 21.89
N PRO A 109 9.65 -1.37 20.92
CA PRO A 109 8.54 -1.87 20.12
C PRO A 109 7.46 -2.58 20.94
N LYS A 110 7.76 -3.05 22.16
CA LYS A 110 6.81 -3.84 22.96
C LYS A 110 5.63 -3.00 23.48
N GLN A 111 5.78 -1.67 23.52
CA GLN A 111 4.68 -0.76 23.84
C GLN A 111 3.68 -0.60 22.68
N LEU A 112 4.09 -0.95 21.47
CA LEU A 112 3.24 -0.88 20.29
C LEU A 112 2.30 -2.08 20.25
N LYS A 113 1.06 -1.83 19.79
CA LYS A 113 0.09 -2.91 19.65
C LYS A 113 0.51 -3.83 18.53
N THR A 114 0.65 -5.12 18.80
CA THR A 114 0.74 -6.13 17.74
C THR A 114 -0.66 -6.43 17.21
N ILE A 115 -0.77 -6.80 15.94
CA ILE A 115 -1.97 -7.47 15.47
C ILE A 115 -1.93 -8.89 16.05
N GLU A 116 -2.58 -9.11 17.19
CA GLU A 116 -2.82 -10.46 17.67
C GLU A 116 -3.70 -11.20 16.66
N ASN A 117 -3.33 -12.44 16.33
CA ASN A 117 -4.18 -13.34 15.55
C ASN A 117 -5.45 -13.62 16.35
N LYS A 118 -6.49 -12.79 16.16
CA LYS A 118 -7.80 -12.94 16.81
C LYS A 118 -8.58 -14.14 16.23
N GLY A 119 -8.11 -15.36 16.50
CA GLY A 119 -8.83 -16.63 16.35
C GLY A 119 -9.57 -16.87 15.00
N SER A 120 -10.38 -17.93 14.97
CA SER A 120 -11.09 -18.39 13.76
C SER A 120 -12.35 -17.56 13.41
N VAL A 121 -12.75 -16.61 14.26
CA VAL A 121 -14.01 -15.87 14.10
C VAL A 121 -13.96 -14.88 12.93
N GLY A 122 -12.82 -14.23 12.69
CA GLY A 122 -12.65 -13.30 11.57
C GLY A 122 -12.85 -13.96 10.20
N PRO A 123 -12.14 -15.06 9.89
CA PRO A 123 -12.32 -15.81 8.65
C PRO A 123 -13.76 -16.28 8.40
N PHE A 124 -14.48 -16.73 9.43
CA PHE A 124 -15.88 -17.13 9.33
C PHE A 124 -16.76 -15.99 8.81
N TRP A 125 -16.72 -14.82 9.45
CA TRP A 125 -17.52 -13.66 9.04
C TRP A 125 -17.11 -13.12 7.68
N ILE A 126 -15.81 -13.12 7.35
CA ILE A 126 -15.33 -12.72 6.02
C ILE A 126 -15.92 -13.64 4.94
N ASN A 127 -15.97 -14.96 5.18
CA ASN A 127 -16.54 -15.92 4.24
C ASN A 127 -18.06 -15.76 4.13
N LEU A 128 -18.78 -15.60 5.24
CA LEU A 128 -20.23 -15.37 5.25
C LEU A 128 -20.61 -14.10 4.47
N LEU A 129 -19.91 -13.00 4.71
CA LEU A 129 -20.13 -11.73 4.00
C LEU A 129 -19.68 -11.78 2.53
N SER A 130 -18.92 -12.79 2.13
CA SER A 130 -18.55 -13.01 0.72
C SER A 130 -19.67 -13.66 -0.09
N LEU A 131 -20.69 -14.27 0.53
CA LEU A 131 -21.67 -15.11 -0.16
C LEU A 131 -22.42 -14.40 -1.29
N PRO A 132 -22.98 -13.19 -1.11
CA PRO A 132 -23.72 -12.52 -2.20
C PRO A 132 -22.82 -12.13 -3.39
N ASN A 133 -21.51 -12.22 -3.21
CA ASN A 133 -20.50 -11.78 -4.16
C ASN A 133 -19.48 -12.88 -4.44
N ILE A 134 -19.83 -14.14 -4.20
CA ILE A 134 -18.86 -15.24 -4.34
C ILE A 134 -18.42 -15.40 -5.79
N LEU A 135 -19.33 -15.24 -6.76
CA LEU A 135 -19.03 -15.36 -8.19
C LEU A 135 -18.01 -14.31 -8.66
N PRO A 136 -18.21 -12.99 -8.46
CA PRO A 136 -17.21 -12.00 -8.84
C PRO A 136 -15.89 -12.18 -8.08
N LEU A 137 -15.94 -12.53 -6.79
CA LEU A 137 -14.73 -12.74 -5.98
C LEU A 137 -13.90 -13.95 -6.46
N VAL A 138 -14.54 -15.05 -6.84
CA VAL A 138 -13.85 -16.22 -7.42
C VAL A 138 -13.29 -15.89 -8.79
N GLY A 139 -14.03 -15.14 -9.62
CA GLY A 139 -13.55 -14.65 -10.92
C GLY A 139 -12.25 -13.84 -10.79
N ILE A 140 -12.23 -12.86 -9.90
CA ILE A 140 -11.03 -12.04 -9.63
C ILE A 140 -9.87 -12.92 -9.15
N ARG A 141 -10.12 -13.86 -8.22
CA ARG A 141 -9.07 -14.79 -7.74
C ARG A 141 -8.47 -15.63 -8.86
N ARG A 142 -9.27 -16.08 -9.83
CA ARG A 142 -8.76 -16.84 -10.98
C ARG A 142 -7.86 -15.99 -11.86
N VAL A 143 -8.27 -14.75 -12.15
CA VAL A 143 -7.44 -13.83 -12.95
C VAL A 143 -6.13 -13.51 -12.23
N LEU A 144 -6.15 -13.28 -10.92
CA LEU A 144 -4.93 -13.00 -10.15
C LEU A 144 -3.90 -14.13 -10.20
N LYS A 145 -4.33 -15.40 -10.29
CA LYS A 145 -3.41 -16.54 -10.41
C LYS A 145 -2.64 -16.55 -11.72
N LEU A 146 -3.07 -15.80 -12.73
CA LEU A 146 -2.37 -15.68 -14.01
C LEU A 146 -1.16 -14.73 -13.93
N PHE A 147 -1.05 -13.95 -12.85
CA PHE A 147 0.02 -12.96 -12.66
C PHE A 147 0.91 -13.37 -11.49
N PRO A 148 2.14 -13.87 -11.76
CA PRO A 148 3.06 -14.30 -10.70
C PRO A 148 3.52 -13.13 -9.82
N ASP A 149 3.67 -11.95 -10.42
CA ASP A 149 4.18 -10.76 -9.74
C ASP A 149 3.13 -10.10 -8.85
N ILE A 150 3.32 -10.24 -7.54
CA ILE A 150 2.38 -9.76 -6.52
C ILE A 150 2.21 -8.23 -6.51
N VAL A 151 3.20 -7.49 -7.01
CA VAL A 151 3.17 -6.03 -7.11
C VAL A 151 2.04 -5.51 -8.01
N PHE A 152 1.64 -6.29 -9.02
CA PHE A 152 0.55 -5.91 -9.93
C PHE A 152 -0.83 -6.34 -9.44
N HIS A 153 -0.92 -7.16 -8.38
CA HIS A 153 -2.19 -7.74 -7.94
C HIS A 153 -3.23 -6.67 -7.56
N ASN A 154 -2.82 -5.55 -6.99
CA ASN A 154 -3.76 -4.46 -6.65
C ASN A 154 -4.33 -3.79 -7.91
N SER A 155 -3.47 -3.49 -8.90
CA SER A 155 -3.90 -2.91 -10.17
C SER A 155 -4.86 -3.84 -10.92
N ILE A 156 -4.57 -5.14 -10.91
CA ILE A 156 -5.42 -6.16 -11.52
C ILE A 156 -6.77 -6.26 -10.79
N LYS A 157 -6.77 -6.33 -9.45
CA LYS A 157 -8.01 -6.32 -8.64
C LYS A 157 -8.89 -5.11 -8.98
N TYR A 158 -8.28 -3.94 -9.16
CA TYR A 158 -9.00 -2.72 -9.50
C TYR A 158 -9.66 -2.82 -10.89
N ILE A 159 -8.88 -3.10 -11.93
CA ILE A 159 -9.38 -3.15 -13.31
C ILE A 159 -10.38 -4.29 -13.49
N VAL A 160 -10.03 -5.51 -13.09
CA VAL A 160 -10.91 -6.69 -13.22
C VAL A 160 -12.15 -6.53 -12.36
N GLY A 161 -11.98 -6.02 -11.13
CA GLY A 161 -13.09 -5.78 -10.22
C GLY A 161 -14.12 -4.81 -10.81
N LEU A 162 -13.66 -3.72 -11.44
CA LEU A 162 -14.54 -2.73 -12.07
C LEU A 162 -15.48 -3.38 -13.10
N PHE A 163 -14.97 -4.24 -13.98
CA PHE A 163 -15.81 -4.90 -14.99
C PHE A 163 -16.66 -6.03 -14.42
N VAL A 164 -16.05 -6.90 -13.61
CA VAL A 164 -16.71 -8.12 -13.11
C VAL A 164 -17.85 -7.77 -12.15
N PHE A 165 -17.68 -6.79 -11.26
CA PHE A 165 -18.74 -6.39 -10.32
C PHE A 165 -19.89 -5.65 -11.02
N VAL A 166 -19.60 -4.78 -12.00
CA VAL A 166 -20.64 -4.10 -12.77
C VAL A 166 -21.53 -5.10 -13.52
N ILE A 167 -20.93 -6.14 -14.11
CA ILE A 167 -21.69 -7.22 -14.76
C ILE A 167 -22.51 -7.99 -13.73
N TRP A 168 -21.91 -8.36 -12.59
CA TRP A 168 -22.58 -9.12 -11.53
C TRP A 168 -23.80 -8.39 -10.95
N TRP A 169 -23.67 -7.11 -10.66
CA TRP A 169 -24.77 -6.32 -10.11
C TRP A 169 -25.93 -6.14 -11.08
N LYS A 170 -25.66 -6.01 -12.38
CA LYS A 170 -26.72 -6.05 -13.40
C LYS A 170 -27.47 -7.37 -13.36
N ILE A 171 -26.76 -8.50 -13.28
CA ILE A 171 -27.39 -9.83 -13.16
C ILE A 171 -28.29 -9.89 -11.92
N LEU A 172 -27.82 -9.41 -10.76
CA LEU A 172 -28.64 -9.39 -9.53
C LEU A 172 -29.90 -8.53 -9.66
N ILE A 173 -29.78 -7.32 -10.21
CA ILE A 173 -30.92 -6.42 -10.40
C ILE A 173 -31.94 -7.05 -11.35
N PHE A 174 -31.52 -7.50 -12.53
CA PHE A 174 -32.43 -8.04 -13.55
C PHE A 174 -33.06 -9.36 -13.11
N SER A 175 -32.30 -10.26 -12.49
CA SER A 175 -32.84 -11.52 -11.98
C SER A 175 -33.85 -11.30 -10.85
N GLY A 176 -33.50 -10.49 -9.84
CA GLY A 176 -34.41 -10.17 -8.74
C GLY A 176 -35.68 -9.46 -9.22
N ALA A 177 -35.53 -8.53 -10.17
CA ALA A 177 -36.65 -7.83 -10.80
C ALA A 177 -37.58 -8.76 -11.57
N TYR A 178 -37.01 -9.71 -12.31
CA TYR A 178 -37.76 -10.68 -13.11
C TYR A 178 -38.60 -11.63 -12.26
N PHE A 179 -38.03 -12.18 -11.17
CA PHE A 179 -38.73 -13.19 -10.36
C PHE A 179 -39.67 -12.59 -9.31
N TYR A 180 -39.32 -11.46 -8.71
CA TYR A 180 -40.02 -10.91 -7.52
C TYR A 180 -40.25 -9.40 -7.60
N GLY A 181 -40.12 -8.80 -8.78
CA GLY A 181 -40.34 -7.38 -9.01
C GLY A 181 -39.14 -6.48 -8.68
N ILE A 182 -39.18 -5.26 -9.21
CA ILE A 182 -38.10 -4.27 -9.14
C ILE A 182 -37.55 -4.04 -7.71
N PRO A 183 -38.38 -3.93 -6.65
CA PRO A 183 -37.87 -3.70 -5.29
C PRO A 183 -36.90 -4.79 -4.82
N THR A 184 -37.14 -6.04 -5.20
CA THR A 184 -36.27 -7.17 -4.85
C THR A 184 -34.92 -7.09 -5.56
N GLY A 185 -34.91 -6.76 -6.85
CA GLY A 185 -33.67 -6.56 -7.61
C GLY A 185 -32.79 -5.45 -7.02
N VAL A 186 -33.40 -4.31 -6.67
CA VAL A 186 -32.69 -3.19 -6.01
C VAL A 186 -32.18 -3.60 -4.62
N SER A 187 -32.99 -4.31 -3.85
CA SER A 187 -32.60 -4.80 -2.51
C SER A 187 -31.40 -5.75 -2.57
N LEU A 188 -31.36 -6.67 -3.54
CA LEU A 188 -30.23 -7.58 -3.75
C LEU A 188 -28.95 -6.83 -4.11
N PHE A 189 -29.05 -5.79 -4.93
CA PHE A 189 -27.91 -4.95 -5.28
C PHE A 189 -27.37 -4.17 -4.07
N ILE A 190 -28.24 -3.48 -3.33
CA ILE A 190 -27.84 -2.73 -2.12
C ILE A 190 -27.27 -3.68 -1.07
N GLY A 191 -27.90 -4.82 -0.85
CA GLY A 191 -27.41 -5.86 0.07
C GLY A 191 -26.03 -6.40 -0.35
N SER A 192 -25.82 -6.65 -1.65
CA SER A 192 -24.53 -7.06 -2.20
C SER A 192 -23.44 -6.03 -1.93
N LEU A 193 -23.71 -4.73 -2.12
CA LEU A 193 -22.79 -3.64 -1.80
C LEU A 193 -22.48 -3.57 -0.30
N PHE A 194 -23.50 -3.63 0.53
CA PHE A 194 -23.35 -3.58 1.98
C PHE A 194 -22.51 -4.74 2.51
N PHE A 195 -22.74 -5.96 2.02
CA PHE A 195 -21.96 -7.14 2.39
C PHE A 195 -20.49 -7.01 1.94
N LEU A 196 -20.22 -6.49 0.74
CA LEU A 196 -18.85 -6.20 0.29
C LEU A 196 -18.16 -5.18 1.18
N TYR A 197 -18.87 -4.10 1.54
CA TYR A 197 -18.33 -3.07 2.41
C TYR A 197 -17.95 -3.64 3.78
N LEU A 198 -18.87 -4.31 4.46
CA LEU A 198 -18.61 -4.94 5.76
C LEU A 198 -17.46 -5.96 5.69
N ARG A 199 -17.47 -6.81 4.65
CA ARG A 199 -16.38 -7.77 4.40
C ARG A 199 -15.04 -7.05 4.32
N GLN A 200 -14.97 -5.95 3.60
CA GLN A 200 -13.73 -5.20 3.41
C GLN A 200 -13.26 -4.51 4.70
N VAL A 201 -14.19 -4.05 5.54
CA VAL A 201 -13.89 -3.48 6.86
C VAL A 201 -13.24 -4.55 7.74
N LEU A 202 -13.80 -5.76 7.75
CA LEU A 202 -13.23 -6.88 8.49
C LEU A 202 -11.84 -7.26 7.96
N ILE A 203 -11.66 -7.37 6.64
CA ILE A 203 -10.34 -7.70 6.07
C ILE A 203 -9.29 -6.67 6.48
N SER A 204 -9.61 -5.38 6.43
CA SER A 204 -8.70 -4.30 6.81
C SER A 204 -8.29 -4.34 8.29
N LYS A 205 -9.13 -4.93 9.15
CA LYS A 205 -8.91 -5.00 10.61
C LYS A 205 -8.23 -6.29 11.06
N TYR A 206 -8.55 -7.41 10.41
CA TYR A 206 -8.16 -8.75 10.87
C TYR A 206 -7.03 -9.38 10.06
N LYS A 207 -6.75 -8.92 8.83
CA LYS A 207 -5.66 -9.49 8.05
C LYS A 207 -4.35 -8.75 8.38
N SER A 208 -3.49 -9.42 9.14
CA SER A 208 -2.11 -8.97 9.43
C SER A 208 -1.22 -9.05 8.19
N ASN A 209 -0.19 -8.19 8.15
CA ASN A 209 1.00 -8.29 7.30
C ASN A 209 1.75 -9.61 7.47
#